data_AF-A0AAE1VVE7-F1
#
_entry.id   AF-A0AAE1VVE7-F1
#
_cell.length_a   1.000
_cell.length_b   1.000
_cell.length_c   1.000
_cell.angle_alpha   90.00
_cell.angle_beta   90.00
_cell.angle_gamma   90.00
#
_symmetry.space_group_name_H-M   'P 1'
#
loop_
_entity.id
_entity.type
_entity.pdbx_description
1 polymer ?
#
loop_
_entity_poly.entity_id
_entity_poly.type
_entity_poly.pdbx_seq_one_letter_code
_entity_poly.pdbx_strand_id
1 'polypeptide(L)'
;MEISLLYPSQGVLLSQDYPPPFSQPKKSRTTIESDLSFNGVYLGSDVLKAMKQDLDRGSLSFGIRILAIVRYKSGKWKTRSQFMRAYCGGVSFGFTSNNNPGIFLNPYQECEVYLYSK
;
A
#
# COMPACT_ATOMS: atom_id res chain seq x y z
N MET A 1 -1.73 1.04 12.60
CA MET A 1 -1.40 0.43 11.30
C MET A 1 -0.85 1.55 10.44
N GLU A 2 0.06 1.25 9.53
CA GLU A 2 0.62 2.20 8.57
C GLU A 2 0.35 1.65 7.18
N ILE A 3 -0.16 2.49 6.30
CA ILE A 3 -0.34 2.19 4.87
C ILE A 3 0.59 3.15 4.12
N SER A 4 1.51 2.62 3.33
CA SER A 4 2.51 3.38 2.57
C SER A 4 2.29 3.19 1.07
N LEU A 5 2.32 4.29 0.31
CA LEU A 5 2.43 4.30 -1.14
C LEU A 5 3.91 4.37 -1.54
N LEU A 6 4.37 3.43 -2.36
CA LEU A 6 5.76 3.28 -2.76
C LEU A 6 5.91 3.30 -4.28
N TYR A 7 7.02 3.82 -4.79
CA TYR A 7 7.42 3.63 -6.18
C TYR A 7 8.23 2.32 -6.34
N PRO A 8 7.86 1.39 -7.26
CA PRO A 8 8.34 0.00 -7.24
C PRO A 8 9.84 -0.18 -7.47
N SER A 9 10.45 0.59 -8.38
CA SER A 9 11.82 0.32 -8.84
C SER A 9 12.89 0.51 -7.76
N GLN A 10 12.55 1.18 -6.65
CA GLN A 10 13.49 1.49 -5.58
C GLN A 10 12.84 1.48 -4.17
N GLY A 11 11.55 1.17 -4.05
CA GLY A 11 10.83 1.18 -2.77
C GLY A 11 10.71 2.56 -2.13
N VAL A 12 10.80 3.64 -2.92
CA VAL A 12 10.76 5.02 -2.44
C VAL A 12 9.38 5.35 -1.89
N LEU A 13 9.35 5.88 -0.68
CA LEU A 13 8.12 6.34 -0.02
C LEU A 13 7.59 7.60 -0.71
N LEU A 14 6.36 7.51 -1.22
CA LEU A 14 5.65 8.63 -1.82
C LEU A 14 4.67 9.25 -0.82
N SER A 15 3.91 8.41 -0.13
CA SER A 15 2.89 8.84 0.82
C SER A 15 2.68 7.79 1.91
N GLN A 16 2.12 8.20 3.03
CA GLN A 16 1.75 7.30 4.11
C GLN A 16 0.50 7.79 4.84
N ASP A 17 -0.29 6.85 5.31
CA ASP A 17 -1.47 7.07 6.12
C ASP A 17 -1.46 6.16 7.36
N TYR A 18 -2.10 6.62 8.43
CA TYR A 18 -2.16 5.93 9.73
C TYR A 18 -3.61 5.73 10.18
N PRO A 19 -4.35 4.78 9.60
CA PRO A 19 -5.72 4.52 10.01
C PRO A 19 -5.81 4.14 11.50
N PRO A 20 -6.92 4.51 12.17
CA PRO A 20 -7.11 4.19 13.57
C PRO A 20 -7.17 2.68 13.80
N PRO A 21 -6.80 2.19 15.00
CA PRO A 21 -6.96 0.79 15.35
C PRO A 21 -8.42 0.35 15.24
N PHE A 22 -8.66 -0.83 14.70
CA PHE A 22 -10.01 -1.42 14.59
C PHE A 22 -10.05 -2.84 15.16
N SER A 23 -11.24 -3.32 15.47
CA SER A 23 -11.50 -4.70 15.90
C SER A 23 -12.29 -5.41 14.82
N GLN A 24 -11.76 -6.51 14.31
CA GLN A 24 -12.42 -7.35 13.33
C GLN A 24 -13.03 -8.59 14.00
N PRO A 25 -14.35 -8.83 13.84
CA PRO A 25 -14.97 -10.08 14.27
C PRO A 25 -14.36 -11.32 13.60
N LYS A 26 -14.55 -12.49 14.22
CA LYS A 26 -14.10 -13.75 13.63
C LYS A 26 -14.86 -14.01 12.32
N LYS A 27 -14.16 -14.44 11.28
CA LYS A 27 -14.71 -14.79 9.96
C LYS A 27 -15.47 -13.65 9.27
N SER A 28 -15.16 -12.40 9.57
CA SER A 28 -15.69 -11.25 8.84
C SER A 28 -14.64 -10.67 7.89
N ARG A 29 -15.08 -9.85 6.94
CA ARG A 29 -14.22 -8.99 6.13
C ARG A 29 -14.43 -7.54 6.57
N THR A 30 -13.35 -6.78 6.64
CA THR A 30 -13.38 -5.35 6.94
C THR A 30 -12.75 -4.61 5.77
N THR A 31 -13.45 -3.60 5.25
CA THR A 31 -12.92 -2.67 4.26
C THR A 31 -12.29 -1.50 5.00
N ILE A 32 -11.09 -1.10 4.57
CA ILE A 32 -10.39 0.07 5.10
C ILE A 32 -10.24 1.02 3.93
N GLU A 33 -10.80 2.21 4.08
CA GLU A 33 -10.63 3.32 3.15
C GLU A 33 -9.43 4.15 3.59
N SER A 34 -8.59 4.55 2.65
CA SER A 34 -7.37 5.32 2.90
C SER A 34 -7.06 6.16 1.66
N ASP A 35 -6.81 7.44 1.88
CA ASP A 35 -6.48 8.39 0.83
C ASP A 35 -4.97 8.66 0.85
N LEU A 36 -4.28 8.17 -0.17
CA LEU A 36 -2.84 8.38 -0.34
C LEU A 36 -2.61 9.44 -1.41
N SER A 37 -1.98 10.54 -1.01
CA SER A 37 -1.58 11.61 -1.92
C SER A 37 -0.14 12.03 -1.68
N PHE A 38 0.56 12.43 -2.73
CA PHE A 38 1.93 12.91 -2.63
C PHE A 38 2.11 14.15 -3.49
N ASN A 39 2.77 15.17 -2.93
CA ASN A 39 3.14 16.40 -3.63
C ASN A 39 4.45 16.91 -3.02
N GLY A 40 5.34 17.45 -3.84
CA GLY A 40 6.62 18.03 -3.38
C GLY A 40 7.59 17.02 -2.76
N VAL A 41 7.38 15.71 -2.96
CA VAL A 41 8.30 14.67 -2.48
C VAL A 41 9.59 14.76 -3.27
N TYR A 42 10.72 14.85 -2.58
CA TYR A 42 12.02 14.78 -3.22
C TYR A 42 12.28 13.35 -3.69
N LEU A 43 12.07 13.14 -4.98
CA LEU A 43 12.41 11.91 -5.67
C LEU A 43 13.78 12.13 -6.30
N GLY A 44 14.75 11.27 -6.02
CA GLY A 44 16.07 11.35 -6.66
C GLY A 44 15.94 11.39 -8.19
N SER A 45 16.93 11.97 -8.87
CA SER A 45 16.86 12.22 -10.31
C SER A 45 16.51 10.97 -11.15
N ASP A 46 17.02 9.81 -10.74
CA ASP A 46 16.73 8.52 -11.40
C ASP A 46 15.26 8.10 -11.25
N VAL A 47 14.68 8.30 -10.06
CA VAL A 47 13.27 7.95 -9.77
C VAL A 47 12.34 8.87 -10.52
N LEU A 48 12.62 10.18 -10.54
CA LEU A 48 11.84 11.14 -11.33
C LEU A 48 11.86 10.78 -12.81
N LYS A 49 13.04 10.44 -13.33
CA LYS A 49 13.19 10.04 -14.74
C LYS A 49 12.43 8.76 -15.05
N ALA A 50 12.51 7.75 -14.19
CA ALA A 50 11.77 6.50 -14.35
C ALA A 50 10.26 6.72 -14.29
N MET A 51 9.77 7.46 -13.30
CA MET A 51 8.35 7.78 -13.16
C MET A 51 7.82 8.56 -14.37
N LYS A 52 8.60 9.51 -14.90
CA LYS A 52 8.26 10.23 -16.13
C LYS A 52 8.19 9.29 -17.34
N GLN A 53 9.15 8.38 -17.49
CA GLN A 53 9.16 7.41 -18.59
C GLN A 53 7.96 6.45 -18.52
N ASP A 54 7.56 6.02 -17.33
CA ASP A 54 6.37 5.21 -17.11
C ASP A 54 5.10 5.99 -17.53
N LEU A 55 4.97 7.25 -17.08
CA LEU A 55 3.88 8.13 -17.50
C LEU A 55 3.84 8.35 -19.02
N ASP A 56 4.99 8.59 -19.66
CA ASP A 56 5.10 8.79 -21.10
C ASP A 56 4.73 7.50 -21.90
N ARG A 57 4.87 6.32 -21.29
CA ARG A 57 4.36 5.03 -21.82
C ARG A 57 2.86 4.84 -21.58
N GLY A 58 2.22 5.73 -20.84
CA GLY A 58 0.79 5.70 -20.54
C GLY A 58 0.41 4.82 -19.36
N SER A 59 1.35 4.34 -18.54
CA SER A 59 1.04 3.56 -17.35
C SER A 59 2.02 3.78 -16.21
N LEU A 60 1.50 3.91 -14.98
CA LEU A 60 2.31 4.09 -13.78
C LEU A 60 1.95 3.02 -12.76
N SER A 61 2.97 2.34 -12.26
CA SER A 61 2.81 1.28 -11.26
C SER A 61 3.27 1.77 -9.89
N PHE A 62 2.52 1.41 -8.86
CA PHE A 62 2.84 1.65 -7.48
C PHE A 62 2.88 0.36 -6.67
N GLY A 63 3.59 0.40 -5.55
CA GLY A 63 3.50 -0.59 -4.49
C GLY A 63 2.70 -0.02 -3.33
N ILE A 64 1.82 -0.82 -2.74
CA ILE A 64 1.18 -0.50 -1.47
C ILE A 64 1.78 -1.40 -0.40
N ARG A 65 2.29 -0.80 0.68
CA ARG A 65 2.82 -1.53 1.84
C ARG A 65 1.93 -1.27 3.04
N ILE A 66 1.54 -2.31 3.75
CA ILE A 66 0.78 -2.20 4.99
C ILE A 66 1.60 -2.81 6.12
N LEU A 67 1.85 -2.04 7.17
CA LEU A 67 2.50 -2.51 8.40
C LEU A 67 1.50 -2.42 9.56
N ALA A 68 1.32 -3.50 10.30
CA ALA A 68 0.40 -3.53 11.43
C ALA A 68 0.92 -4.39 12.58
N ILE A 69 0.41 -4.09 13.77
CA ILE A 69 0.47 -5.01 14.91
C ILE A 69 -0.91 -5.63 15.04
N VAL A 70 -1.00 -6.93 14.80
CA VAL A 70 -2.26 -7.68 14.93
C VAL A 70 -2.29 -8.34 16.29
N ARG A 71 -3.38 -8.13 17.02
CA ARG A 71 -3.62 -8.73 18.34
C ARG A 71 -4.75 -9.72 18.24
N TYR A 72 -4.45 -10.98 18.54
CA TYR A 72 -5.44 -12.05 18.59
C TYR A 72 -5.93 -12.22 20.03
N LYS A 73 -7.24 -12.06 20.25
CA LYS A 73 -7.88 -12.49 21.49
C LYS A 73 -7.94 -14.02 21.51
N SER A 74 -7.04 -14.66 22.27
CA SER A 74 -7.03 -16.12 22.46
C SER A 74 -7.48 -16.47 23.88
N GLY A 75 -8.79 -16.70 24.05
CA GLY A 75 -9.37 -17.17 25.30
C GLY A 75 -9.20 -16.22 26.50
N LYS A 76 -9.17 -16.80 27.71
CA LYS A 76 -9.21 -16.06 28.99
C LYS A 76 -7.86 -15.51 29.49
N TRP A 77 -6.71 -15.85 28.88
CA TRP A 77 -5.40 -15.61 29.54
C TRP A 77 -4.26 -15.05 28.67
N LYS A 78 -4.29 -15.13 27.32
CA LYS A 78 -3.20 -14.55 26.51
C LYS A 78 -3.69 -13.89 25.22
N THR A 79 -3.39 -12.61 25.10
CA THR A 79 -3.42 -11.89 23.82
C THR A 79 -2.09 -12.13 23.12
N ARG A 80 -2.10 -12.82 21.97
CA ARG A 80 -0.89 -12.95 21.13
C ARG A 80 -0.83 -11.75 20.20
N SER A 81 0.30 -11.05 20.16
CA SER A 81 0.57 -10.00 19.18
C SER A 81 1.53 -10.51 18.11
N GLN A 82 1.28 -10.18 16.86
CA GLN A 82 2.17 -10.43 15.74
C GLN A 82 2.38 -9.15 14.94
N PHE A 83 3.58 -8.98 14.39
CA PHE A 83 3.82 -7.95 13.38
C PHE A 83 3.37 -8.50 12.03
N MET A 84 2.60 -7.71 11.31
CA MET A 84 2.12 -8.02 9.97
C MET A 84 2.73 -7.04 8.99
N ARG A 85 3.23 -7.57 7.88
CA ARG A 85 3.56 -6.81 6.68
C ARG A 85 2.73 -7.37 5.54
N ALA A 86 1.94 -6.53 4.89
CA ALA A 86 1.37 -6.83 3.58
C ALA A 86 2.06 -5.99 2.52
N TYR A 87 2.32 -6.55 1.35
CA TYR A 87 2.83 -5.82 0.20
C TYR A 87 2.04 -6.18 -1.06
N CYS A 88 1.42 -5.17 -1.67
CA CYS A 88 0.69 -5.27 -2.91
C CYS A 88 1.57 -4.64 -3.99
N GLY A 89 2.33 -5.47 -4.70
CA GLY A 89 3.06 -5.05 -5.89
C GLY A 89 2.11 -4.91 -7.09
N GLY A 90 2.53 -4.17 -8.12
CA GLY A 90 1.81 -4.15 -9.40
C GLY A 90 0.48 -3.40 -9.41
N VAL A 91 0.26 -2.47 -8.47
CA VAL A 91 -0.92 -1.58 -8.48
C VAL A 91 -0.74 -0.57 -9.62
N SER A 92 -1.25 -0.92 -10.80
CA SER A 92 -0.95 -0.20 -12.05
C SER A 92 -2.14 0.64 -12.50
N PHE A 93 -1.86 1.86 -12.93
CA PHE A 93 -2.85 2.78 -13.47
C PHE A 93 -2.47 3.17 -14.90
N GLY A 94 -3.42 3.09 -15.82
CA GLY A 94 -3.28 3.56 -17.18
C GLY A 94 -3.77 5.00 -17.30
N PHE A 95 -3.06 5.84 -18.06
CA PHE A 95 -3.39 7.25 -18.25
C PHE A 95 -3.61 7.52 -19.73
N THR A 96 -4.75 8.13 -20.07
CA THR A 96 -5.01 8.62 -21.42
C THR A 96 -4.45 10.03 -21.64
N SER A 97 -4.26 10.78 -20.56
CA SER A 97 -3.62 12.10 -20.52
C SER A 97 -3.15 12.38 -19.08
N ASN A 98 -2.08 13.17 -18.93
CA ASN A 98 -1.45 13.45 -17.64
C ASN A 98 -2.35 14.21 -16.66
N ASN A 99 -3.41 14.87 -17.14
CA ASN A 99 -4.33 15.65 -16.32
C ASN A 99 -5.64 14.91 -15.99
N ASN A 100 -5.84 13.71 -16.53
CA ASN A 100 -7.02 12.91 -16.28
C ASN A 100 -6.74 11.87 -15.20
N PRO A 101 -7.75 11.49 -14.39
CA PRO A 101 -7.63 10.35 -13.50
C PRO A 101 -7.20 9.10 -14.29
N GLY A 102 -6.26 8.35 -13.72
CA GLY A 102 -5.84 7.08 -14.27
C GLY A 102 -6.92 6.01 -14.10
N ILE A 103 -6.97 5.06 -15.01
CA ILE A 103 -7.81 3.86 -14.92
C ILE A 103 -7.00 2.79 -14.21
N PHE A 104 -7.56 2.23 -13.14
CA PHE A 104 -6.92 1.12 -12.46
C PHE A 104 -6.93 -0.13 -13.34
N LEU A 105 -5.75 -0.67 -13.65
CA LEU A 105 -5.58 -1.78 -14.58
C LEU A 105 -5.74 -3.15 -13.91
N ASN A 106 -5.68 -3.21 -12.57
CA ASN A 106 -5.63 -4.44 -11.79
C ASN A 106 -6.82 -4.54 -10.83
N PRO A 107 -8.07 -4.71 -11.30
CA PRO A 107 -9.28 -4.62 -10.47
C PRO A 107 -9.26 -5.51 -9.22
N TYR A 108 -8.48 -6.59 -9.24
CA TYR A 108 -8.21 -7.43 -8.08
C TYR A 108 -6.69 -7.60 -7.92
N GLN A 109 -6.09 -6.82 -7.02
CA GLN A 109 -4.69 -6.98 -6.63
C GLN A 109 -4.62 -7.65 -5.27
N GLU A 110 -4.12 -8.88 -5.23
CA GLU A 110 -3.80 -9.56 -3.98
C GLU A 110 -2.44 -9.08 -3.44
N CYS A 111 -2.34 -9.04 -2.12
CA CYS A 111 -1.14 -8.61 -1.41
C CYS A 111 -0.48 -9.82 -0.76
N GLU A 112 0.84 -9.89 -0.81
CA GLU A 112 1.60 -10.88 -0.06
C GLU A 112 1.62 -10.51 1.41
N VAL A 113 1.18 -11.43 2.28
CA VAL A 113 1.08 -11.20 3.72
C VAL A 113 2.10 -12.02 4.48
N TYR A 114 2.89 -11.33 5.30
CA TYR A 114 3.92 -11.90 6.16
C TYR A 114 3.58 -11.62 7.62
N LEU A 115 3.50 -12.67 8.43
CA LEU A 115 3.27 -12.59 9.88
C LEU A 115 4.54 -13.01 10.62
N TYR A 116 5.07 -12.09 11.42
CA TYR A 116 6.24 -12.32 12.26
C TYR A 116 5.77 -12.54 13.70
N SER A 117 6.10 -13.71 14.26
CA SER A 117 5.99 -13.92 15.70
C SER A 117 7.17 -13.25 16.37
N LYS A 118 6.89 -12.49 17.43
CA LYS A 118 7.90 -12.24 18.44
C LYS A 118 8.20 -13.53 19.21
#